data_AF-A3X1P6-F1
#
_entry.id   AF-A3X1P6-F1
#
_cell.length_a   1.000
_cell.length_b   1.000
_cell.length_c   1.000
_cell.angle_alpha   90.00
_cell.angle_beta   90.00
_cell.angle_gamma   90.00
#
_symmetry.space_group_name_H-M   'P 1'
#
loop_
_entity.id
_entity.type
_entity.pdbx_description
1 polymer ?
#
loop_
_entity_poly.entity_id
_entity_poly.type
_entity_poly.pdbx_seq_one_letter_code
_entity_poly.pdbx_strand_id
1 'polypeptide(L)'
;MKMLILVAALACGSGDRLMDLRDKIPLGLKYIDLIVSMNPYYARFYIYQPGYPDSLQQCCSGRASGVLRVPVMDGRFCIRQSQRQMSWNVRVVLNPGREI
;
A
#
# COMPACT_ATOMS: atom_id res chain seq x y z
N MET A 1 -6.35 -32.04 -16.96
CA MET A 1 -7.05 -30.97 -16.20
C MET A 1 -6.42 -30.88 -14.82
N LYS A 2 -5.69 -29.80 -14.54
CA LYS A 2 -5.22 -29.45 -13.19
C LYS A 2 -5.64 -28.01 -12.94
N MET A 3 -6.83 -27.84 -12.38
CA MET A 3 -7.27 -26.58 -11.79
C MET A 3 -6.55 -26.48 -10.44
N LEU A 4 -5.29 -26.06 -10.47
CA LEU A 4 -4.60 -25.60 -9.28
C LEU A 4 -5.32 -24.31 -8.90
N ILE A 5 -6.22 -24.42 -7.93
CA ILE A 5 -6.83 -23.26 -7.29
C ILE A 5 -5.66 -22.53 -6.62
N LEU A 6 -5.14 -21.52 -7.32
CA LEU A 6 -4.29 -20.50 -6.75
C LEU A 6 -5.15 -19.76 -5.72
N VAL A 7 -5.22 -20.30 -4.52
CA VAL A 7 -5.45 -19.51 -3.32
C VAL A 7 -4.16 -18.73 -3.08
N ALA A 8 -3.81 -17.85 -4.03
CA ALA A 8 -2.84 -16.80 -3.81
C ALA A 8 -3.51 -15.89 -2.79
N ALA A 9 -3.14 -16.13 -1.53
CA ALA A 9 -3.80 -15.61 -0.36
C ALA A 9 -4.03 -14.09 -0.50
N LEU A 10 -5.19 -13.63 -0.06
CA LEU A 10 -5.51 -12.23 0.23
C LEU A 10 -4.65 -11.68 1.40
N ALA A 11 -3.45 -12.23 1.58
CA ALA A 11 -2.55 -12.00 2.69
C ALA A 11 -1.27 -11.34 2.18
N CYS A 12 -0.64 -10.59 3.07
CA CYS A 12 0.66 -10.01 2.80
C CYS A 12 1.76 -11.07 2.87
N GLY A 13 2.86 -10.81 2.17
CA GLY A 13 4.08 -11.61 2.27
C GLY A 13 4.58 -11.72 3.72
N SER A 14 5.37 -12.76 3.98
CA SER A 14 5.92 -12.99 5.33
C SER A 14 6.76 -11.79 5.80
N GLY A 15 6.42 -11.24 6.97
CA GLY A 15 7.07 -10.05 7.54
C GLY A 15 6.54 -8.71 7.04
N ASP A 16 5.62 -8.71 6.06
CA ASP A 16 4.92 -7.51 5.60
C ASP A 16 3.72 -7.21 6.53
N ARG A 17 3.34 -5.94 6.63
CA ARG A 17 2.23 -5.48 7.48
C ARG A 17 0.97 -5.24 6.66
N LEU A 18 -0.17 -5.76 7.12
CA LEU A 18 -1.47 -5.45 6.55
C LEU A 18 -1.97 -4.10 7.07
N MET A 19 -2.42 -3.24 6.15
CA MET A 19 -3.14 -2.01 6.42
C MET A 19 -4.53 -2.14 5.82
N ASP A 20 -5.54 -2.24 6.69
CA ASP A 20 -6.94 -2.31 6.29
C ASP A 20 -7.56 -0.91 6.35
N LEU A 21 -8.02 -0.43 5.20
CA LEU A 21 -8.64 0.88 5.05
C LEU A 21 -10.05 0.77 4.47
N ARG A 22 -10.64 -0.42 4.43
CA ARG A 22 -11.98 -0.66 3.89
C ARG A 22 -13.02 0.28 4.48
N ASP A 23 -13.00 0.43 5.80
CA ASP A 23 -13.97 1.26 6.52
C ASP A 23 -13.69 2.77 6.39
N LYS A 24 -12.55 3.15 5.80
CA LYS A 24 -12.09 4.55 5.67
C LYS A 24 -12.14 5.04 4.22
N ILE A 25 -12.29 4.15 3.25
CA ILE A 25 -12.31 4.49 1.82
C ILE A 25 -13.76 4.45 1.34
N PRO A 26 -14.32 5.57 0.88
CA PRO A 26 -15.62 5.61 0.23
C PRO A 26 -15.72 4.62 -0.93
N LEU A 27 -16.89 3.99 -1.07
CA LEU A 27 -17.19 3.10 -2.19
C LEU A 27 -17.05 3.85 -3.52
N GLY A 28 -16.55 3.17 -4.54
CA GLY A 28 -16.42 3.71 -5.91
C GLY A 28 -15.12 4.47 -6.20
N LEU A 29 -14.28 4.75 -5.19
CA LEU A 29 -12.96 5.32 -5.44
C LEU A 29 -12.04 4.31 -6.12
N LYS A 30 -11.48 4.69 -7.28
CA LYS A 30 -10.50 3.85 -8.01
C LYS A 30 -9.08 4.01 -7.46
N TYR A 31 -8.76 5.17 -6.91
CA TYR A 31 -7.44 5.52 -6.40
C TYR A 31 -7.55 6.34 -5.12
N ILE A 32 -6.55 6.22 -4.25
CA ILE A 32 -6.35 7.10 -3.09
C ILE A 32 -4.92 7.60 -3.08
N ASP A 33 -4.73 8.81 -2.54
CA ASP A 33 -3.41 9.36 -2.31
C ASP A 33 -3.02 9.11 -0.84
N LEU A 34 -1.91 8.42 -0.63
CA LEU A 34 -1.36 8.14 0.69
C LEU A 34 -0.17 9.06 0.92
N ILE A 35 -0.25 9.92 1.94
CA ILE A 35 0.92 10.63 2.44
C ILE A 35 1.67 9.69 3.36
N VAL A 36 2.86 9.28 2.93
CA VAL A 36 3.75 8.43 3.71
C VAL A 36 4.89 9.29 4.25
N SER A 37 5.11 9.24 5.55
CA SER A 37 6.30 9.80 6.20
C SER A 37 7.12 8.66 6.80
N MET A 38 8.45 8.70 6.69
CA MET A 38 9.33 7.64 7.19
C MET A 38 10.61 8.17 7.80
N ASN A 39 11.16 7.40 8.73
CA ASN A 39 12.45 7.64 9.36
C ASN A 39 13.17 6.29 9.56
N PRO A 40 14.44 6.16 9.15
CA PRO A 40 15.22 7.13 8.39
C PRO A 40 14.70 7.34 6.96
N TYR A 41 14.86 8.56 6.42
CA TYR A 41 14.34 8.94 5.09
C TYR A 41 15.00 8.18 3.92
N TYR A 42 16.15 7.55 4.17
CA TYR A 42 16.85 6.71 3.21
C TYR A 42 16.33 5.26 3.20
N ALA A 43 15.45 4.89 4.13
CA ALA A 43 14.79 3.58 4.10
C ALA A 43 13.84 3.48 2.92
N ARG A 44 13.61 2.25 2.43
CA ARG A 44 12.63 1.96 1.38
C ARG A 44 11.34 1.44 1.99
N PHE A 45 10.24 2.10 1.64
CA PHE A 45 8.87 1.71 1.96
C PHE A 45 8.19 1.31 0.67
N TYR A 46 7.57 0.13 0.66
CA TYR A 46 6.79 -0.36 -0.45
C TYR A 46 5.38 -0.66 -0.01
N ILE A 47 4.42 -0.37 -0.88
CA ILE A 47 3.03 -0.76 -0.70
C ILE A 47 2.56 -1.51 -1.94
N TYR A 48 1.72 -2.51 -1.73
CA TYR A 48 1.13 -3.30 -2.81
C TYR A 48 -0.23 -3.84 -2.34
N GLN A 49 -1.00 -4.41 -3.26
CA GLN A 49 -2.28 -5.02 -2.92
C GLN A 49 -2.10 -6.48 -2.50
N PRO A 50 -2.83 -6.98 -1.49
CA PRO A 50 -2.77 -8.38 -1.12
C PRO A 50 -3.02 -9.29 -2.32
N GLY A 51 -2.19 -10.32 -2.51
CA GLY A 51 -2.24 -11.21 -3.67
C GLY A 51 -1.48 -10.71 -4.92
N TYR A 52 -1.06 -9.44 -4.98
CA TYR A 52 -0.31 -8.84 -6.10
C TYR A 52 1.03 -8.24 -5.65
N PRO A 53 2.00 -9.06 -5.21
CA PRO A 53 3.30 -8.58 -4.75
C PRO A 53 4.17 -7.96 -5.85
N ASP A 54 3.81 -8.11 -7.13
CA ASP A 54 4.54 -7.50 -8.24
C ASP A 54 4.15 -6.03 -8.47
N SER A 55 3.00 -5.58 -7.94
CA SER A 55 2.52 -4.20 -8.08
C SER A 55 3.12 -3.26 -7.01
N LEU A 56 4.39 -3.47 -6.64
CA LEU A 56 5.07 -2.71 -5.59
C LEU A 56 5.22 -1.25 -5.99
N GLN A 57 4.55 -0.38 -5.25
CA GLN A 57 4.76 1.05 -5.32
C GLN A 57 5.73 1.49 -4.22
N GLN A 58 6.85 2.07 -4.63
CA GLN A 58 7.89 2.55 -3.73
C GLN A 58 7.63 4.01 -3.31
N CYS A 59 7.77 4.28 -2.01
CA CYS A 59 7.95 5.62 -1.46
C CYS A 59 9.32 5.72 -0.76
N CYS A 60 9.91 6.90 -0.52
CA CYS A 60 9.59 8.25 -0.99
C CYS A 60 10.81 8.85 -1.71
N SER A 61 11.51 8.01 -2.49
CA SER A 61 12.68 8.37 -3.30
C SER A 61 13.72 9.21 -2.56
N GLY A 62 14.06 8.82 -1.33
CA GLY A 62 15.06 9.50 -0.50
C GLY A 62 14.57 10.76 0.23
N ARG A 63 13.26 11.00 0.29
CA ARG A 63 12.65 12.08 1.09
C ARG A 63 12.02 11.52 2.36
N ALA A 64 11.96 12.35 3.40
CA ALA A 64 11.31 12.00 4.68
C ALA A 64 9.80 11.80 4.55
N SER A 65 9.16 12.41 3.54
CA SER A 65 7.77 12.19 3.20
C SER A 65 7.52 12.23 1.70
N GLY A 66 6.45 11.58 1.26
CA GLY A 66 6.02 11.53 -0.13
C GLY A 66 4.54 11.17 -0.26
N VAL A 67 3.97 11.52 -1.40
CA VAL A 67 2.59 11.14 -1.75
C VAL A 67 2.65 9.96 -2.69
N LEU A 68 1.89 8.92 -2.37
CA LEU A 68 1.82 7.69 -3.15
C LEU A 68 0.39 7.41 -3.56
N ARG A 69 0.15 7.36 -4.87
CA ARG A 69 -1.17 7.11 -5.43
C ARG A 69 -1.36 5.62 -5.64
N VAL A 70 -2.21 4.99 -4.84
CA VAL A 70 -2.45 3.54 -4.93
C VAL A 70 -3.85 3.25 -5.46
N PRO A 71 -4.00 2.23 -6.34
CA PRO A 71 -5.31 1.77 -6.76
C PRO A 71 -6.04 1.12 -5.57
N VAL A 72 -7.34 1.35 -5.49
CA VAL A 72 -8.21 0.73 -4.49
C VAL A 72 -8.97 -0.41 -5.15
N MET A 73 -8.61 -1.65 -4.84
CA MET A 73 -9.35 -2.84 -5.26
C MET A 73 -10.32 -3.28 -4.16
N ASP A 74 -9.78 -3.64 -3.00
CA ASP A 74 -10.56 -4.10 -1.84
C ASP A 74 -10.28 -3.26 -0.59
N GLY A 75 -9.59 -2.12 -0.73
CA GLY A 75 -9.22 -1.23 0.39
C GLY A 75 -8.17 -1.80 1.35
N ARG A 76 -7.59 -2.97 1.09
CA ARG A 76 -6.50 -3.54 1.87
C ARG A 76 -5.17 -3.35 1.15
N PHE A 77 -4.14 -3.08 1.93
CA PHE A 77 -2.81 -2.83 1.41
C PHE A 77 -1.77 -3.56 2.25
N CYS A 78 -0.74 -4.07 1.59
CA CYS A 78 0.39 -4.70 2.22
C CYS A 78 1.59 -3.77 2.17
N ILE A 79 2.21 -3.58 3.33
CA ILE A 79 3.35 -2.70 3.52
C ILE A 79 4.58 -3.55 3.72
N ARG A 80 5.55 -3.39 2.82
CA ARG A 80 6.87 -3.99 2.91
C ARG A 80 7.89 -2.91 3.25
N GLN A 81 8.66 -3.17 4.31
CA GLN A 81 9.69 -2.27 4.78
C GLN A 81 11.07 -2.92 4.60
N SER A 82 12.03 -2.14 4.10
CA SER A 82 13.41 -2.61 3.89
C SER A 82 14.19 -2.83 5.19
N GLN A 83 13.87 -2.07 6.25
CA GLN A 83 14.55 -2.15 7.54
C GLN A 83 13.52 -2.38 8.64
N ARG A 84 13.77 -3.31 9.57
CA ARG A 84 12.81 -3.62 10.66
C ARG A 84 12.63 -2.48 11.66
N GLN A 85 13.69 -1.69 11.87
CA GLN A 85 13.73 -0.58 12.83
C GLN A 85 13.20 0.74 12.27
N MET A 86 12.77 0.78 11.01
CA MET A 86 12.23 2.01 10.45
C MET A 86 10.85 2.32 11.03
N SER A 87 10.61 3.59 11.32
CA SER A 87 9.29 4.09 11.69
C SER A 87 8.64 4.76 10.48
N TRP A 88 7.34 4.57 10.32
CA TRP A 88 6.59 5.20 9.25
C TRP A 88 5.19 5.59 9.73
N ASN A 89 4.62 6.59 9.07
CA ASN A 89 3.25 7.05 9.27
C ASN A 89 2.58 7.17 7.92
N VAL A 90 1.34 6.71 7.80
CA VAL A 90 0.55 6.80 6.57
C VAL A 90 -0.73 7.57 6.89
N ARG A 91 -0.99 8.63 6.12
CA ARG A 91 -2.24 9.39 6.16
C ARG A 91 -2.95 9.26 4.82
N VAL A 92 -4.22 8.89 4.86
CA VAL A 92 -5.06 8.80 3.67
C VAL A 92 -5.56 10.19 3.32
N VAL A 93 -5.35 10.60 2.08
CA VAL A 93 -5.95 11.81 1.50
C VAL A 93 -6.94 11.36 0.45
N LEU A 94 -8.21 11.51 0.78
CA LEU A 94 -9.30 11.37 -0.17
C LEU A 94 -9.39 12.71 -0.89
N ASN A 95 -8.98 12.74 -2.16
CA ASN A 95 -9.13 13.92 -2.99
C ASN A 95 -10.43 13.74 -3.80
N PRO A 96 -11.56 14.33 -3.39
CA PRO A 96 -12.86 14.14 -4.05
C PRO A 96 -12.97 14.83 -5.43
N GLY A 97 -11.86 15.06 -6.13
CA GLY A 97 -11.79 15.92 -7.33
C GLY A 97 -11.10 15.31 -8.55
N ARG A 98 -10.98 13.98 -8.63
CA ARG A 98 -10.55 13.28 -9.85
C ARG A 98 -11.56 12.19 -10.20
N GLU A 99 -12.76 12.61 -10.53
CA GLU A 99 -13.62 11.88 -11.47
C GLU A 99 -12.97 11.96 -12.86
N ILE A 100 -12.93 10.84 -13.57
CA ILE A 100 -12.65 10.77 -15.01
C ILE A 100 -14.00 10.55 -15.67
#